data_AF-A0A973JFP8-F1
#
_entry.id   AF-A0A973JFP8-F1
#
_cell.length_a   1.000
_cell.length_b   1.000
_cell.length_c   1.000
_cell.angle_alpha   90.00
_cell.angle_beta   90.00
_cell.angle_gamma   90.00
#
_symmetry.space_group_name_H-M   'P 1'
#
loop_
_entity.id
_entity.type
_entity.pdbx_description
1 polymer ?
#
loop_
_entity_poly.entity_id
_entity_poly.type
_entity_poly.pdbx_seq_one_letter_code
_entity_poly.pdbx_strand_id
1 'polypeptide(L)'
;MSFPILKKFNFPWLRNRGIAFYGAVFAVVCVLMLGTGLWPFNFRPSNNVSWLGDRNGVNFSGYGMVISSESWNEGYTLFPDKSISLELWLRPLTETSSLPSILTLYDERTPYIFFIGQWRSHLAIRSRTDDPAARKPGKSYQEVGLSNGLLKDIDTFITITSGPEGTTIYQNGTRARISPRHRLLAGYRGEPVRLILGNAHSGGSYWTGYLSGLAIYNRTLNPQQVAHNYQEWIHKGFPSDTNDGRIALYVFDERKGLIVNNREGSNNHLVIPEIFTPVDLTVLHFPWHDDFQWNRSFFQDVTINIAGFIPFGFFCAGLMMKTRRFRMSAVYMITVLFGIVFSLAIELLQVYLPTRDSSLLDLICNAVGALLGVIIFHAILSASQVPQREY
;
A
#
# COMPACT_ATOMS: atom_id res chain seq x y z
N MET A 1 13.32 34.36 -21.55
CA MET A 1 14.05 34.64 -20.30
C MET A 1 15.54 34.48 -20.55
N SER A 2 16.32 35.53 -20.30
CA SER A 2 17.79 35.48 -20.39
C SER A 2 18.34 34.86 -19.11
N PHE A 3 19.07 33.75 -19.19
CA PHE A 3 19.78 33.14 -18.05
C PHE A 3 21.24 33.63 -18.03
N PRO A 4 21.59 34.70 -17.29
CA PRO A 4 22.91 35.32 -17.34
C PRO A 4 24.05 34.42 -16.83
N ILE A 5 23.76 33.43 -15.99
CA ILE A 5 24.77 32.53 -15.40
C ILE A 5 25.32 31.53 -16.43
N LEU A 6 24.51 31.08 -17.39
CA LEU A 6 24.93 30.10 -18.40
C LEU A 6 25.77 30.70 -19.52
N LYS A 7 25.76 32.04 -19.70
CA LYS A 7 26.59 32.72 -20.71
C LYS A 7 28.09 32.64 -20.43
N LYS A 8 28.51 32.38 -19.19
CA LYS A 8 29.92 32.21 -18.82
C LYS A 8 30.49 30.83 -19.19
N PHE A 9 29.64 29.84 -19.45
CA PHE A 9 30.07 28.49 -19.80
C PHE A 9 29.93 28.26 -21.30
N ASN A 10 31.05 28.30 -22.01
CA ASN A 10 31.09 27.87 -23.40
C ASN A 10 31.08 26.32 -23.42
N PHE A 11 30.13 25.70 -24.12
CA PHE A 11 30.06 24.25 -24.30
C PHE A 11 30.30 23.84 -25.78
N PRO A 12 31.50 24.06 -26.36
CA PRO A 12 31.79 23.75 -27.76
C PRO A 12 31.55 22.29 -28.13
N TRP A 13 31.76 21.37 -27.18
CA TRP A 13 31.64 19.94 -27.43
C TRP A 13 30.21 19.55 -27.86
N LEU A 14 29.16 20.12 -27.25
CA LEU A 14 27.76 19.81 -27.56
C LEU A 14 27.36 20.28 -28.97
N ARG A 15 27.98 21.36 -29.47
CA ARG A 15 27.74 21.89 -30.81
C ARG A 15 28.22 20.94 -31.90
N ASN A 16 29.39 20.34 -31.71
CA ASN A 16 30.04 19.48 -32.71
C ASN A 16 29.44 18.07 -32.79
N ARG A 17 28.58 17.68 -31.84
CA ARG A 17 27.90 16.38 -31.89
C ARG A 17 26.79 16.37 -32.93
N GLY A 18 26.76 15.31 -33.72
CA GLY A 18 25.74 15.04 -34.74
C GLY A 18 24.49 14.38 -34.17
N ILE A 19 23.49 14.17 -35.04
CA ILE A 19 22.21 13.54 -34.70
C ILE A 19 22.38 12.16 -34.06
N ALA A 20 23.35 11.36 -34.53
CA ALA A 20 23.62 10.02 -34.03
C ALA A 20 24.02 10.02 -32.54
N PHE A 21 24.78 11.02 -32.08
CA PHE A 21 25.16 11.14 -30.67
C PHE A 21 23.94 11.41 -29.79
N TYR A 22 23.13 12.41 -30.13
CA TYR A 22 21.94 12.74 -29.35
C TYR A 22 20.93 11.58 -29.36
N GLY A 23 20.76 10.91 -30.49
CA GLY A 23 19.90 9.73 -30.60
C GLY A 23 20.39 8.57 -29.74
N ALA A 24 21.68 8.25 -29.76
CA ALA A 24 22.25 7.18 -28.96
C ALA A 24 22.14 7.46 -27.45
N VAL A 25 22.51 8.67 -27.00
CA VAL A 25 22.41 9.03 -25.59
C VAL A 25 20.96 9.08 -25.13
N PHE A 26 20.05 9.61 -25.96
CA PHE A 26 18.63 9.61 -25.66
C PHE A 26 18.07 8.19 -25.50
N ALA A 27 18.43 7.27 -26.40
CA ALA A 27 18.04 5.87 -26.30
C ALA A 27 18.56 5.23 -25.00
N VAL A 28 19.83 5.48 -24.63
CA VAL A 28 20.40 5.00 -23.36
C VAL A 28 19.64 5.55 -22.16
N VAL A 29 19.30 6.85 -22.16
CA VAL A 29 18.50 7.48 -21.10
C VAL A 29 17.14 6.77 -20.98
N CYS A 30 16.43 6.56 -22.09
CA CYS A 30 15.14 5.85 -22.06
C CYS A 30 15.27 4.41 -21.53
N VAL A 31 16.30 3.67 -21.95
CA VAL A 31 16.55 2.29 -21.47
C VAL A 31 16.85 2.28 -19.98
N LEU A 32 17.68 3.20 -19.49
CA LEU A 32 17.97 3.31 -18.07
C LEU A 32 16.72 3.63 -17.26
N MET A 33 15.87 4.55 -17.74
CA MET A 33 14.63 4.93 -17.07
C MET A 33 13.62 3.78 -17.03
N LEU A 34 13.45 3.03 -18.12
CA LEU A 34 12.65 1.80 -18.15
C LEU A 34 13.23 0.76 -17.18
N GLY A 35 14.55 0.59 -17.21
CA GLY A 35 15.34 -0.24 -16.30
C GLY A 35 15.01 0.04 -14.84
N THR A 36 15.16 1.30 -14.42
CA THR A 36 14.95 1.72 -13.02
C THR A 36 13.48 1.76 -12.62
N GLY A 37 12.60 2.18 -13.54
CA GLY A 37 11.17 2.27 -13.27
C GLY A 37 10.53 0.91 -13.09
N LEU A 38 10.96 -0.09 -13.87
CA LEU A 38 10.41 -1.44 -13.83
C LEU A 38 11.19 -2.38 -12.91
N TRP A 39 12.37 -1.99 -12.40
CA TRP A 39 13.11 -2.78 -11.41
C TRP A 39 12.26 -3.01 -10.15
N PRO A 40 12.18 -4.26 -9.62
CA PRO A 40 13.03 -5.43 -9.91
C PRO A 40 12.52 -6.38 -11.01
N PHE A 41 11.62 -5.94 -11.89
CA PHE A 41 10.99 -6.75 -12.95
C PHE A 41 10.25 -7.99 -12.43
N ASN A 42 9.81 -7.95 -11.17
CA ASN A 42 9.12 -9.05 -10.52
C ASN A 42 7.60 -8.87 -10.61
N PHE A 43 7.02 -9.25 -11.75
CA PHE A 43 5.57 -9.18 -12.00
C PHE A 43 4.77 -10.31 -11.35
N ARG A 44 5.46 -11.34 -10.82
CA ARG A 44 4.86 -12.49 -10.14
C ARG A 44 5.62 -12.80 -8.86
N PRO A 45 5.63 -11.88 -7.88
CA PRO A 45 6.32 -12.10 -6.63
C PRO A 45 5.71 -13.29 -5.89
N SER A 46 6.57 -14.06 -5.21
CA SER A 46 6.11 -15.10 -4.30
C SER A 46 5.34 -14.49 -3.14
N ASN A 47 4.27 -15.16 -2.73
CA ASN A 47 3.60 -14.82 -1.50
C ASN A 47 4.41 -15.31 -0.30
N ASN A 48 4.90 -14.39 0.52
CA ASN A 48 5.85 -14.69 1.59
C ASN A 48 5.15 -15.05 2.91
N VAL A 49 4.18 -15.96 2.80
CA VAL A 49 3.51 -16.61 3.94
C VAL A 49 4.03 -18.03 4.05
N SER A 50 4.42 -18.43 5.25
CA SER A 50 4.93 -19.78 5.54
C SER A 50 4.28 -20.36 6.78
N TRP A 51 4.10 -21.66 6.82
CA TRP A 51 3.62 -22.35 8.02
C TRP A 51 4.69 -22.37 9.10
N LEU A 52 4.28 -22.28 10.36
CA LEU A 52 5.15 -22.57 11.49
C LEU A 52 5.31 -24.09 11.61
N GLY A 53 6.56 -24.58 11.55
CA GLY A 53 6.83 -26.02 11.56
C GLY A 53 6.69 -26.64 12.95
N ASP A 54 7.09 -25.90 13.97
CA ASP A 54 7.19 -26.32 15.37
C ASP A 54 5.89 -26.12 16.17
N ARG A 55 5.03 -25.19 15.74
CA ARG A 55 3.76 -24.85 16.41
C ARG A 55 2.67 -24.50 15.40
N ASN A 56 1.42 -24.42 15.86
CA ASN A 56 0.32 -23.96 15.01
C ASN A 56 0.52 -22.48 14.67
N GLY A 57 0.20 -22.10 13.44
CA GLY A 57 0.29 -20.73 12.98
C GLY A 57 0.96 -20.57 11.62
N VAL A 58 0.86 -19.34 11.13
CA VAL A 58 1.51 -18.88 9.90
C VAL A 58 2.38 -17.67 10.19
N ASN A 59 3.51 -17.59 9.50
CA ASN A 59 4.44 -16.48 9.49
C ASN A 59 4.18 -15.59 8.28
N PHE A 60 3.90 -14.32 8.54
CA PHE A 60 3.85 -13.26 7.55
C PHE A 60 5.19 -12.53 7.49
N SER A 61 5.71 -12.35 6.28
CA SER A 61 6.91 -11.57 5.99
C SER A 61 6.80 -10.97 4.60
N GLY A 62 7.51 -9.87 4.32
CA GLY A 62 7.44 -9.21 3.00
C GLY A 62 5.98 -9.03 2.54
N TYR A 63 5.71 -9.19 1.23
CA TYR A 63 4.35 -9.10 0.66
C TYR A 63 3.40 -10.27 1.03
N GLY A 64 3.54 -10.88 2.21
CA GLY A 64 2.71 -11.99 2.66
C GLY A 64 1.23 -11.64 2.79
N MET A 65 0.34 -12.41 2.18
CA MET A 65 -1.11 -12.22 2.25
C MET A 65 -1.85 -13.56 2.36
N VAL A 66 -2.89 -13.59 3.18
CA VAL A 66 -3.89 -14.67 3.21
C VAL A 66 -5.26 -14.06 3.00
N ILE A 67 -6.10 -14.69 2.18
CA ILE A 67 -7.41 -14.15 1.80
C ILE A 67 -8.49 -15.22 1.91
N SER A 68 -9.73 -14.85 2.20
CA SER A 68 -10.86 -15.77 2.09
C SER A 68 -10.99 -16.32 0.67
N SER A 69 -11.25 -17.62 0.54
CA SER A 69 -11.43 -18.32 -0.75
C SER A 69 -12.60 -17.76 -1.55
N GLU A 70 -13.59 -17.24 -0.84
CA GLU A 70 -14.82 -16.65 -1.35
C GLU A 70 -15.20 -15.42 -0.54
N SER A 71 -16.09 -14.59 -1.10
CA SER A 71 -16.72 -13.51 -0.34
C SER A 71 -17.82 -14.10 0.53
N TRP A 72 -17.84 -13.73 1.81
CA TRP A 72 -18.88 -14.15 2.73
C TRP A 72 -20.18 -13.46 2.34
N ASN A 73 -21.16 -14.25 1.91
CA ASN A 73 -22.35 -13.75 1.25
C ASN A 73 -23.61 -14.22 1.98
N GLU A 74 -23.84 -13.63 3.16
CA GLU A 74 -25.08 -13.80 3.93
C GLU A 74 -25.82 -12.46 4.12
N GLY A 75 -25.43 -11.42 3.36
CA GLY A 75 -26.07 -10.10 3.45
C GLY A 75 -26.10 -9.53 4.87
N TYR A 76 -27.24 -8.95 5.27
CA TYR A 76 -27.41 -8.39 6.62
C TYR A 76 -27.44 -9.44 7.74
N THR A 77 -27.65 -10.72 7.45
CA THR A 77 -27.68 -11.76 8.49
C THR A 77 -26.27 -12.14 8.96
N LEU A 78 -25.24 -11.77 8.22
CA LEU A 78 -23.85 -12.07 8.57
C LEU A 78 -23.43 -11.42 9.89
N PHE A 79 -23.88 -10.17 10.13
CA PHE A 79 -23.56 -9.40 11.33
C PHE A 79 -24.83 -8.76 11.93
N PRO A 80 -25.63 -9.53 12.70
CA PRO A 80 -26.78 -9.01 13.42
C PRO A 80 -26.41 -7.77 14.25
N ASP A 81 -27.26 -6.74 14.20
CA ASP A 81 -27.05 -5.45 14.88
C ASP A 81 -25.70 -4.74 14.58
N LYS A 82 -25.06 -5.13 13.47
CA LYS A 82 -23.68 -4.71 13.14
C LYS A 82 -22.72 -5.05 14.29
N SER A 83 -22.90 -6.23 14.88
CA SER A 83 -22.09 -6.76 15.96
C SER A 83 -21.04 -7.74 15.44
N ILE A 84 -19.84 -7.67 16.00
CA ILE A 84 -18.73 -8.57 15.68
C ILE A 84 -17.80 -8.70 16.87
N SER A 85 -17.29 -9.92 17.09
CA SER A 85 -16.13 -10.12 17.96
C SER A 85 -15.03 -10.87 17.23
N LEU A 86 -13.79 -10.50 17.52
CA LEU A 86 -12.59 -11.06 16.95
C LEU A 86 -11.69 -11.53 18.09
N GLU A 87 -11.16 -12.73 17.97
CA GLU A 87 -10.10 -13.25 18.84
C GLU A 87 -8.88 -13.53 17.99
N LEU A 88 -7.76 -12.92 18.34
CA LEU A 88 -6.52 -12.93 17.57
C LEU A 88 -5.37 -13.35 18.49
N TRP A 89 -4.75 -14.48 18.18
CA TRP A 89 -3.51 -14.90 18.83
C TRP A 89 -2.33 -14.65 17.89
N LEU A 90 -1.48 -13.70 18.24
CA LEU A 90 -0.41 -13.23 17.36
C LEU A 90 0.89 -12.91 18.10
N ARG A 91 1.99 -12.84 17.37
CA ARG A 91 3.29 -12.35 17.84
C ARG A 91 3.94 -11.44 16.79
N PRO A 92 4.07 -10.14 17.05
CA PRO A 92 4.81 -9.24 16.16
C PRO A 92 6.30 -9.57 16.18
N LEU A 93 6.97 -9.51 15.02
CA LEU A 93 8.43 -9.72 14.94
C LEU A 93 9.21 -8.43 14.67
N THR A 94 8.51 -7.33 14.40
CA THR A 94 9.11 -6.03 14.12
C THR A 94 8.40 -4.93 14.88
N GLU A 95 9.12 -3.84 15.14
CA GLU A 95 8.50 -2.56 15.46
C GLU A 95 8.35 -1.77 14.17
N THR A 96 7.13 -1.42 13.82
CA THR A 96 6.80 -0.83 12.53
C THR A 96 6.98 0.69 12.57
N SER A 97 7.55 1.26 11.50
CA SER A 97 7.61 2.72 11.31
C SER A 97 6.35 3.26 10.61
N SER A 98 5.68 2.40 9.85
CA SER A 98 4.39 2.62 9.18
C SER A 98 3.25 1.88 9.91
N LEU A 99 2.06 1.84 9.30
CA LEU A 99 0.88 1.16 9.83
C LEU A 99 0.48 -0.03 8.93
N PRO A 100 1.24 -1.14 8.92
CA PRO A 100 0.86 -2.35 8.21
C PRO A 100 -0.43 -2.99 8.71
N SER A 101 -1.14 -3.64 7.79
CA SER A 101 -2.39 -4.33 8.07
C SER A 101 -2.14 -5.76 8.54
N ILE A 102 -2.70 -6.10 9.70
CA ILE A 102 -2.75 -7.46 10.23
C ILE A 102 -3.99 -8.18 9.71
N LEU A 103 -5.14 -7.48 9.73
CA LEU A 103 -6.44 -8.01 9.34
C LEU A 103 -7.29 -6.89 8.75
N THR A 104 -7.92 -7.14 7.61
CA THR A 104 -8.87 -6.24 6.96
C THR A 104 -10.16 -6.98 6.65
N LEU A 105 -11.30 -6.39 6.98
CA LEU A 105 -12.60 -6.80 6.45
C LEU A 105 -12.99 -5.83 5.35
N TYR A 106 -13.13 -6.35 4.13
CA TYR A 106 -13.21 -5.54 2.91
C TYR A 106 -14.45 -5.86 2.08
N ASP A 107 -15.16 -4.83 1.63
CA ASP A 107 -16.40 -4.92 0.84
C ASP A 107 -16.27 -4.23 -0.54
N GLU A 108 -15.05 -4.18 -1.09
CA GLU A 108 -14.76 -3.55 -2.38
C GLU A 108 -15.02 -2.04 -2.41
N ARG A 109 -15.08 -1.42 -1.22
CA ARG A 109 -15.27 0.01 -1.05
C ARG A 109 -14.15 0.62 -0.22
N THR A 110 -13.57 1.68 -0.74
CA THR A 110 -12.55 2.48 -0.06
C THR A 110 -13.13 3.19 1.18
N PRO A 111 -12.40 3.22 2.31
CA PRO A 111 -11.10 2.57 2.52
C PRO A 111 -11.21 1.05 2.75
N TYR A 112 -12.15 0.62 3.58
CA TYR A 112 -12.48 -0.77 3.97
C TYR A 112 -13.65 -0.67 4.95
N ILE A 113 -14.26 -1.78 5.37
CA ILE A 113 -15.22 -1.73 6.49
C ILE A 113 -14.45 -1.39 7.77
N PHE A 114 -13.47 -2.23 8.11
CA PHE A 114 -12.49 -1.95 9.15
C PHE A 114 -11.17 -2.66 8.85
N PHE A 115 -10.10 -2.18 9.47
CA PHE A 115 -8.85 -2.90 9.52
C PHE A 115 -8.20 -2.79 10.91
N ILE A 116 -7.33 -3.74 11.19
CA ILE A 116 -6.49 -3.83 12.36
C ILE A 116 -5.04 -3.78 11.87
N GLY A 117 -4.25 -2.87 12.43
CA GLY A 117 -2.85 -2.71 12.08
C GLY A 117 -1.95 -2.47 13.28
N GLN A 118 -0.66 -2.40 13.02
CA GLN A 118 0.36 -2.14 14.03
C GLN A 118 1.16 -0.91 13.67
N TRP A 119 1.29 0.05 14.61
CA TRP A 119 2.26 1.13 14.51
C TRP A 119 3.19 1.09 15.71
N ARG A 120 4.48 0.81 15.50
CA ARG A 120 5.42 0.46 16.58
C ARG A 120 4.86 -0.68 17.43
N SER A 121 4.57 -0.45 18.72
CA SER A 121 3.90 -1.40 19.61
C SER A 121 2.39 -1.16 19.76
N HIS A 122 1.85 -0.14 19.07
CA HIS A 122 0.44 0.24 19.17
C HIS A 122 -0.42 -0.62 18.25
N LEU A 123 -1.46 -1.25 18.81
CA LEU A 123 -2.56 -1.82 18.06
C LEU A 123 -3.45 -0.67 17.56
N ALA A 124 -3.60 -0.48 16.26
CA ALA A 124 -4.53 0.48 15.70
C ALA A 124 -5.70 -0.23 15.05
N ILE A 125 -6.90 0.35 15.18
CA ILE A 125 -8.12 -0.13 14.55
C ILE A 125 -8.78 1.07 13.89
N ARG A 126 -8.96 1.02 12.57
CA ARG A 126 -9.77 2.03 11.86
C ARG A 126 -11.00 1.37 11.27
N SER A 127 -12.12 2.08 11.28
CA SER A 127 -13.36 1.63 10.65
C SER A 127 -14.03 2.76 9.88
N ARG A 128 -14.70 2.43 8.79
CA ARG A 128 -15.52 3.36 8.01
C ARG A 128 -16.80 3.70 8.76
N THR A 129 -17.19 4.97 8.68
CA THR A 129 -18.44 5.48 9.26
C THR A 129 -19.09 6.49 8.34
N ASP A 130 -20.42 6.40 8.23
CA ASP A 130 -21.24 7.36 7.50
C ASP A 130 -21.47 8.64 8.31
N ASP A 131 -21.26 8.60 9.63
CA ASP A 131 -21.36 9.76 10.52
C ASP A 131 -20.12 10.67 10.42
N PRO A 132 -20.24 11.89 9.86
CA PRO A 132 -19.12 12.82 9.76
C PRO A 132 -18.56 13.24 11.11
N ALA A 133 -19.36 13.27 12.17
CA ALA A 133 -18.93 13.68 13.51
C ALA A 133 -18.06 12.62 14.20
N ALA A 134 -18.17 11.35 13.79
CA ALA A 134 -17.36 10.26 14.30
C ALA A 134 -15.99 10.14 13.60
N ARG A 135 -15.81 10.78 12.44
CA ARG A 135 -14.59 10.69 11.63
C ARG A 135 -13.43 11.44 12.27
N LYS A 136 -12.21 10.93 12.05
CA LYS A 136 -10.99 11.70 12.29
C LYS A 136 -10.98 12.93 11.35
N PRO A 137 -10.57 14.12 11.80
CA PRO A 137 -10.58 15.33 10.96
C PRO A 137 -9.88 15.11 9.61
N GLY A 138 -10.59 15.39 8.51
CA GLY A 138 -10.09 15.22 7.14
C GLY A 138 -9.94 13.77 6.68
N LYS A 139 -10.55 12.79 7.36
CA LYS A 139 -10.50 11.37 7.02
C LYS A 139 -11.89 10.77 6.85
N SER A 140 -11.97 9.68 6.11
CA SER A 140 -13.20 8.90 5.89
C SER A 140 -13.45 7.82 6.95
N TYR A 141 -12.57 7.71 7.95
CA TYR A 141 -12.60 6.68 8.98
C TYR A 141 -12.57 7.27 10.40
N GLN A 142 -12.96 6.44 11.36
CA GLN A 142 -12.72 6.63 12.79
C GLN A 142 -11.59 5.70 13.25
N GLU A 143 -10.87 6.05 14.33
CA GLU A 143 -9.67 5.33 14.78
C GLU A 143 -9.68 5.15 16.32
N VAL A 144 -9.40 3.93 16.76
CA VAL A 144 -9.10 3.58 18.17
C VAL A 144 -7.90 2.65 18.19
N GLY A 145 -7.42 2.30 19.39
CA GLY A 145 -6.26 1.43 19.49
C GLY A 145 -5.83 1.13 20.92
N LEU A 146 -4.72 0.43 21.08
CA LEU A 146 -4.15 0.09 22.38
C LEU A 146 -2.64 0.31 22.34
N SER A 147 -2.18 1.28 23.14
CA SER A 147 -0.74 1.54 23.31
C SER A 147 -0.07 0.34 23.97
N ASN A 148 1.08 -0.08 23.44
CA ASN A 148 1.79 -1.29 23.87
C ASN A 148 0.94 -2.57 23.78
N GLY A 149 -0.10 -2.58 22.93
CA GLY A 149 -0.92 -3.76 22.70
C GLY A 149 -0.20 -4.85 21.90
N LEU A 150 0.86 -4.51 21.16
CA LEU A 150 1.57 -5.41 20.24
C LEU A 150 3.09 -5.26 20.45
N LEU A 151 3.59 -5.73 21.59
CA LEU A 151 5.03 -5.70 21.87
C LEU A 151 5.78 -6.68 20.97
N LYS A 152 6.95 -6.25 20.48
CA LYS A 152 7.82 -7.06 19.63
C LYS A 152 8.25 -8.32 20.36
N ASP A 153 8.21 -9.45 19.66
CA ASP A 153 8.63 -10.77 20.11
C ASP A 153 7.84 -11.32 21.33
N ILE A 154 6.65 -10.78 21.61
CA ILE A 154 5.77 -11.25 22.70
C ILE A 154 4.47 -11.81 22.10
N ASP A 155 4.18 -13.09 22.41
CA ASP A 155 2.89 -13.68 22.08
C ASP A 155 1.77 -12.93 22.84
N THR A 156 0.79 -12.43 22.10
CA THR A 156 -0.32 -11.63 22.65
C THR A 156 -1.64 -12.17 22.16
N PHE A 157 -2.61 -12.25 23.06
CA PHE A 157 -3.99 -12.60 22.74
C PHE A 157 -4.86 -11.34 22.82
N ILE A 158 -5.44 -10.93 21.70
CA ILE A 158 -6.31 -9.75 21.61
C ILE A 158 -7.73 -10.21 21.32
N THR A 159 -8.68 -9.76 22.14
CA THR A 159 -10.11 -9.88 21.82
C THR A 159 -10.70 -8.51 21.58
N ILE A 160 -11.38 -8.31 20.47
CA ILE A 160 -12.08 -7.07 20.14
C ILE A 160 -13.56 -7.42 20.01
N THR A 161 -14.41 -6.78 20.81
CA THR A 161 -15.87 -6.92 20.73
C THR A 161 -16.46 -5.57 20.34
N SER A 162 -17.31 -5.52 19.33
CA SER A 162 -17.95 -4.30 18.83
C SER A 162 -19.42 -4.56 18.56
N GLY A 163 -20.28 -3.66 19.04
CA GLY A 163 -21.74 -3.75 18.84
C GLY A 163 -22.43 -2.40 19.06
N PRO A 164 -23.72 -2.39 19.45
CA PRO A 164 -24.47 -1.16 19.74
C PRO A 164 -23.81 -0.28 20.82
N GLU A 165 -23.19 -0.89 21.82
CA GLU A 165 -22.51 -0.23 22.96
C GLU A 165 -21.10 0.30 22.62
N GLY A 166 -20.68 0.21 21.35
CA GLY A 166 -19.35 0.58 20.90
C GLY A 166 -18.36 -0.59 20.92
N THR A 167 -17.07 -0.28 21.03
CA THR A 167 -15.97 -1.26 20.89
C THR A 167 -15.20 -1.39 22.20
N THR A 168 -14.92 -2.63 22.61
CA THR A 168 -14.05 -2.95 23.75
C THR A 168 -12.90 -3.85 23.29
N ILE A 169 -11.68 -3.50 23.71
CA ILE A 169 -10.46 -4.27 23.47
C ILE A 169 -10.07 -4.95 24.79
N TYR A 170 -9.81 -6.24 24.72
CA TYR A 170 -9.26 -7.06 25.79
C TYR A 170 -7.88 -7.56 25.36
N GLN A 171 -6.96 -7.63 26.33
CA GLN A 171 -5.64 -8.19 26.14
C GLN A 171 -5.47 -9.29 27.18
N ASN A 172 -5.14 -10.50 26.71
CA ASN A 172 -4.93 -11.70 27.54
C ASN A 172 -6.10 -11.94 28.51
N GLY A 173 -7.34 -11.93 27.97
CA GLY A 173 -8.57 -12.16 28.72
C GLY A 173 -9.04 -11.00 29.62
N THR A 174 -8.25 -9.93 29.74
CA THR A 174 -8.55 -8.80 30.64
C THR A 174 -8.93 -7.55 29.85
N ARG A 175 -9.92 -6.78 30.34
CA ARG A 175 -10.39 -5.57 29.65
C ARG A 175 -9.29 -4.50 29.65
N ALA A 176 -8.89 -4.02 28.47
CA ALA A 176 -7.83 -3.04 28.30
C ALA A 176 -8.34 -1.65 27.89
N ARG A 177 -9.35 -1.56 27.01
CA ARG A 177 -9.91 -0.28 26.56
C ARG A 177 -11.39 -0.39 26.19
N ILE A 178 -12.17 0.65 26.51
CA ILE A 178 -13.56 0.82 26.06
C ILE A 178 -13.64 2.07 25.17
N SER A 179 -14.42 2.00 24.11
CA SER A 179 -14.65 3.09 23.15
C SER A 179 -16.13 3.12 22.74
N PRO A 180 -17.00 3.77 23.52
CA PRO A 180 -18.47 3.69 23.35
C PRO A 180 -18.99 4.27 22.03
N ARG A 181 -18.25 5.22 21.44
CA ARG A 181 -18.63 5.90 20.18
C ARG A 181 -18.01 5.27 18.93
N HIS A 182 -17.21 4.21 19.08
CA HIS A 182 -16.54 3.56 17.97
C HIS A 182 -17.19 2.21 17.70
N ARG A 183 -17.64 1.97 16.46
CA ARG A 183 -18.28 0.72 16.03
C ARG A 183 -17.61 0.24 14.76
N LEU A 184 -17.07 -0.97 14.77
CA LEU A 184 -16.30 -1.51 13.64
C LEU A 184 -17.13 -1.64 12.36
N LEU A 185 -18.39 -2.02 12.49
CA LEU A 185 -19.30 -2.25 11.37
C LEU A 185 -20.23 -1.06 11.10
N ALA A 186 -19.92 0.14 11.60
CA ALA A 186 -20.78 1.33 11.42
C ALA A 186 -21.16 1.56 9.95
N GLY A 187 -20.17 1.54 9.06
CA GLY A 187 -20.33 1.72 7.63
C GLY A 187 -20.65 0.46 6.81
N TYR A 188 -20.97 -0.68 7.43
CA TYR A 188 -21.39 -1.90 6.73
C TYR A 188 -22.85 -1.78 6.24
N ARG A 189 -23.16 -2.21 5.02
CA ARG A 189 -24.53 -2.15 4.46
C ARG A 189 -24.99 -3.47 3.83
N GLY A 190 -24.45 -4.60 4.31
CA GLY A 190 -24.89 -5.93 3.87
C GLY A 190 -24.24 -6.40 2.57
N GLU A 191 -23.19 -5.74 2.08
CA GLU A 191 -22.41 -6.22 0.94
C GLU A 191 -21.66 -7.52 1.28
N PRO A 192 -21.31 -8.34 0.27
CA PRO A 192 -20.37 -9.44 0.46
C PRO A 192 -19.03 -8.92 0.98
N VAL A 193 -18.43 -9.66 1.92
CA VAL A 193 -17.16 -9.24 2.55
C VAL A 193 -16.06 -10.26 2.31
N ARG A 194 -14.82 -9.77 2.18
CA ARG A 194 -13.61 -10.59 2.12
C ARG A 194 -12.76 -10.33 3.35
N LEU A 195 -12.21 -11.40 3.90
CA LEU A 195 -11.23 -11.33 4.98
C LEU A 195 -9.83 -11.38 4.36
N ILE A 196 -8.99 -10.41 4.70
CA ILE A 196 -7.61 -10.31 4.22
C ILE A 196 -6.71 -10.22 5.45
N LEU A 197 -5.66 -11.03 5.50
CA LEU A 197 -4.69 -11.09 6.59
C LEU A 197 -3.27 -10.79 6.10
N GLY A 198 -2.49 -10.14 6.95
CA GLY A 198 -1.06 -9.90 6.76
C GLY A 198 -0.69 -8.79 5.79
N ASN A 199 -1.64 -8.25 5.02
CA ASN A 199 -1.40 -7.14 4.11
C ASN A 199 -2.68 -6.32 3.88
N ALA A 200 -2.52 -5.09 3.41
CA ALA A 200 -3.64 -4.26 2.95
C ALA A 200 -4.25 -4.83 1.65
N HIS A 201 -5.50 -4.47 1.37
CA HIS A 201 -6.20 -4.85 0.14
C HIS A 201 -5.45 -4.43 -1.14
N SER A 202 -4.74 -3.29 -1.11
CA SER A 202 -3.88 -2.82 -2.21
C SER A 202 -2.53 -3.53 -2.29
N GLY A 203 -2.14 -4.30 -1.27
CA GLY A 203 -0.88 -5.04 -1.24
C GLY A 203 0.37 -4.25 -0.81
N GLY A 204 0.27 -2.93 -0.62
CA GLY A 204 1.40 -2.05 -0.30
C GLY A 204 1.78 -1.94 1.18
N SER A 205 1.04 -2.56 2.11
CA SER A 205 1.22 -2.35 3.55
C SER A 205 1.14 -3.65 4.34
N TYR A 206 2.25 -4.39 4.32
CA TYR A 206 2.35 -5.76 4.85
C TYR A 206 2.85 -5.81 6.29
N TRP A 207 2.29 -6.74 7.06
CA TRP A 207 2.67 -7.01 8.44
C TRP A 207 3.70 -8.13 8.53
N THR A 208 4.57 -8.07 9.56
CA THR A 208 5.57 -9.10 9.81
C THR A 208 5.40 -9.66 11.21
N GLY A 209 5.01 -10.93 11.28
CA GLY A 209 4.72 -11.60 12.53
C GLY A 209 4.03 -12.94 12.36
N TYR A 210 3.75 -13.58 13.49
CA TYR A 210 3.06 -14.86 13.55
C TYR A 210 1.59 -14.67 13.88
N LEU A 211 0.71 -15.36 13.17
CA LEU A 211 -0.69 -15.53 13.53
C LEU A 211 -0.93 -17.00 13.86
N SER A 212 -1.25 -17.27 15.12
CA SER A 212 -1.41 -18.64 15.65
C SER A 212 -2.87 -19.05 15.79
N GLY A 213 -3.80 -18.09 15.75
CA GLY A 213 -5.21 -18.36 15.90
C GLY A 213 -6.08 -17.15 15.55
N LEU A 214 -7.22 -17.40 14.93
CA LEU A 214 -8.23 -16.40 14.63
C LEU A 214 -9.63 -17.00 14.79
N ALA A 215 -10.47 -16.37 15.61
CA ALA A 215 -11.91 -16.65 15.65
C ALA A 215 -12.73 -15.37 15.42
N ILE A 216 -13.84 -15.53 14.72
CA ILE A 216 -14.75 -14.43 14.36
C ILE A 216 -16.16 -14.83 14.77
N TYR A 217 -16.83 -13.94 15.50
CA TYR A 217 -18.19 -14.11 15.98
C TYR A 217 -19.06 -12.98 15.42
N ASN A 218 -20.31 -13.30 15.09
CA ASN A 218 -21.29 -12.33 14.57
C ASN A 218 -22.05 -11.57 15.68
N ARG A 219 -21.49 -11.55 16.90
CA ARG A 219 -22.09 -10.94 18.08
C ARG A 219 -21.03 -10.35 18.99
N THR A 220 -21.47 -9.68 20.06
CA THR A 220 -20.57 -9.21 21.11
C THR A 220 -20.31 -10.31 22.14
N LEU A 221 -19.03 -10.52 22.47
CA LEU A 221 -18.62 -11.34 23.62
C LEU A 221 -18.69 -10.51 24.90
N ASN A 222 -19.27 -11.10 25.96
CA ASN A 222 -19.24 -10.50 27.29
C ASN A 222 -17.90 -10.81 28.02
N PRO A 223 -17.55 -10.09 29.10
CA PRO A 223 -16.25 -10.27 29.76
C PRO A 223 -15.97 -11.69 30.28
N GLN A 224 -17.01 -12.41 30.71
CA GLN A 224 -16.86 -13.78 31.23
C GLN A 224 -16.54 -14.74 30.08
N GLN A 225 -17.23 -14.62 28.94
CA GLN A 225 -16.93 -15.37 27.71
C GLN A 225 -15.51 -15.08 27.22
N VAL A 226 -15.09 -13.81 27.18
CA VAL A 226 -13.73 -13.44 26.76
C VAL A 226 -12.67 -14.09 27.65
N ALA A 227 -12.85 -14.04 28.97
CA ALA A 227 -11.92 -14.67 29.91
C ALA A 227 -11.91 -16.20 29.77
N HIS A 228 -13.07 -16.82 29.57
CA HIS A 228 -13.19 -18.25 29.35
C HIS A 228 -12.49 -18.70 28.06
N ASN A 229 -12.82 -18.08 26.93
CA ASN A 229 -12.23 -18.38 25.63
C ASN A 229 -10.71 -18.18 25.65
N TYR A 230 -10.22 -17.13 26.31
CA TYR A 230 -8.78 -16.92 26.48
C TYR A 230 -8.11 -18.12 27.17
N GLN A 231 -8.70 -18.65 28.25
CA GLN A 231 -8.16 -19.85 28.89
C GLN A 231 -8.20 -21.06 27.95
N GLU A 232 -9.27 -21.24 27.18
CA GLU A 232 -9.33 -22.33 26.20
C GLU A 232 -8.27 -22.22 25.11
N TRP A 233 -8.04 -21.02 24.57
CA TRP A 233 -6.97 -20.78 23.60
C TRP A 233 -5.59 -21.14 24.16
N ILE A 234 -5.30 -20.75 25.41
CA ILE A 234 -4.01 -21.03 26.04
C ILE A 234 -3.82 -22.52 26.36
N HIS A 235 -4.87 -23.23 26.80
CA HIS A 235 -4.76 -24.64 27.22
C HIS A 235 -4.97 -25.64 26.09
N LYS A 236 -5.90 -25.36 25.17
CA LYS A 236 -6.33 -26.28 24.10
C LYS A 236 -5.91 -25.81 22.70
N GLY A 237 -5.59 -24.53 22.54
CA GLY A 237 -5.27 -23.93 21.25
C GLY A 237 -6.48 -23.45 20.43
N PHE A 238 -7.71 -23.60 20.93
CA PHE A 238 -8.94 -23.11 20.30
C PHE A 238 -10.13 -23.14 21.29
N PRO A 239 -11.20 -22.35 21.07
CA PRO A 239 -12.40 -22.41 21.90
C PRO A 239 -13.29 -23.60 21.50
N SER A 240 -13.85 -24.31 22.47
CA SER A 240 -14.58 -25.57 22.26
C SER A 240 -16.07 -25.37 21.94
N ASP A 241 -16.66 -24.24 22.35
CA ASP A 241 -18.10 -24.02 22.21
C ASP A 241 -18.50 -23.75 20.75
N THR A 242 -19.37 -24.62 20.21
CA THR A 242 -19.81 -24.59 18.80
C THR A 242 -21.13 -23.87 18.56
N ASN A 243 -21.84 -23.43 19.61
CA ASN A 243 -23.21 -22.91 19.51
C ASN A 243 -23.33 -21.42 19.88
N ASP A 244 -22.24 -20.67 19.73
CA ASP A 244 -22.07 -19.35 20.34
C ASP A 244 -21.89 -18.22 19.28
N GLY A 245 -22.54 -18.32 18.12
CA GLY A 245 -22.47 -17.28 17.08
C GLY A 245 -21.08 -17.10 16.45
N ARG A 246 -20.22 -18.12 16.52
CA ARG A 246 -18.92 -18.15 15.85
C ARG A 246 -19.13 -18.50 14.38
N ILE A 247 -18.65 -17.64 13.49
CA ILE A 247 -18.83 -17.78 12.04
C ILE A 247 -17.55 -18.22 11.33
N ALA A 248 -16.40 -18.08 11.99
CA ALA A 248 -15.14 -18.60 11.50
C ALA A 248 -14.17 -18.94 12.64
N LEU A 249 -13.45 -20.05 12.50
CA LEU A 249 -12.38 -20.47 13.40
C LEU A 249 -11.20 -21.03 12.59
N TYR A 250 -10.06 -20.36 12.68
CA TYR A 250 -8.80 -20.74 12.04
C TYR A 250 -7.74 -20.99 13.11
N VAL A 251 -7.32 -22.25 13.23
CA VAL A 251 -6.33 -22.71 14.22
C VAL A 251 -4.93 -22.84 13.61
N PHE A 252 -4.84 -22.83 12.27
CA PHE A 252 -3.57 -22.89 11.52
C PHE A 252 -2.70 -24.12 11.85
N ASP A 253 -3.30 -25.29 11.96
CA ASP A 253 -2.60 -26.54 12.29
C ASP A 253 -2.36 -27.47 11.09
N GLU A 254 -2.63 -26.99 9.87
CA GLU A 254 -2.40 -27.74 8.63
C GLU A 254 -0.91 -27.97 8.33
N ARG A 255 -0.05 -27.03 8.78
CA ARG A 255 1.43 -27.05 8.67
C ARG A 255 2.02 -27.05 7.26
N LYS A 256 1.21 -27.24 6.23
CA LYS A 256 1.60 -27.26 4.82
C LYS A 256 0.41 -26.99 3.91
N GLY A 257 0.71 -26.75 2.64
CA GLY A 257 -0.30 -26.47 1.63
C GLY A 257 -0.71 -25.00 1.61
N LEU A 258 -1.78 -24.72 0.87
CA LEU A 258 -2.20 -23.36 0.53
C LEU A 258 -3.57 -23.01 1.12
N ILE A 259 -4.16 -23.90 1.91
CA ILE A 259 -5.50 -23.73 2.46
C ILE A 259 -5.41 -23.73 3.97
N VAL A 260 -6.06 -22.74 4.60
CA VAL A 260 -6.33 -22.71 6.03
C VAL A 260 -7.81 -23.07 6.21
N ASN A 261 -8.09 -24.13 6.95
CA ASN A 261 -9.45 -24.60 7.10
C ASN A 261 -10.22 -23.78 8.13
N ASN A 262 -11.44 -23.40 7.76
CA ASN A 262 -12.42 -22.96 8.73
C ASN A 262 -12.95 -24.20 9.48
N ARG A 263 -12.87 -24.21 10.81
CA ARG A 263 -13.38 -25.33 11.62
C ARG A 263 -14.87 -25.26 11.93
N GLU A 264 -15.52 -24.11 11.68
CA GLU A 264 -16.96 -23.95 11.92
C GLU A 264 -17.84 -24.54 10.82
N GLY A 265 -17.31 -24.74 9.61
CA GLY A 265 -18.08 -25.23 8.49
C GLY A 265 -17.23 -25.53 7.26
N SER A 266 -17.88 -25.99 6.19
CA SER A 266 -17.23 -26.36 4.92
C SER A 266 -16.97 -25.17 3.98
N ASN A 267 -17.27 -23.95 4.42
CA ASN A 267 -17.18 -22.73 3.63
C ASN A 267 -16.28 -21.72 4.34
N ASN A 268 -15.95 -20.62 3.66
CA ASN A 268 -15.13 -19.53 4.20
C ASN A 268 -13.71 -19.99 4.58
N HIS A 269 -13.14 -20.94 3.85
CA HIS A 269 -11.72 -21.28 3.99
C HIS A 269 -10.84 -20.07 3.65
N LEU A 270 -9.60 -20.04 4.16
CA LEU A 270 -8.61 -19.07 3.69
C LEU A 270 -7.66 -19.75 2.73
N VAL A 271 -7.15 -18.96 1.79
CA VAL A 271 -6.15 -19.36 0.82
C VAL A 271 -4.90 -18.54 1.07
N ILE A 272 -3.76 -19.20 0.97
CA ILE A 272 -2.44 -18.63 0.87
C ILE A 272 -2.10 -18.68 -0.63
N PRO A 273 -2.29 -17.60 -1.41
CA PRO A 273 -1.94 -17.62 -2.84
C PRO A 273 -0.47 -17.99 -3.02
N GLU A 274 -0.11 -18.76 -4.06
CA GLU A 274 1.32 -19.00 -4.35
C GLU A 274 2.01 -17.73 -4.86
N ILE A 275 1.30 -17.02 -5.74
CA ILE A 275 1.72 -15.76 -6.33
C ILE A 275 0.97 -14.66 -5.60
N PHE A 276 1.71 -13.67 -5.10
CA PHE A 276 1.09 -12.52 -4.49
C PHE A 276 0.37 -11.68 -5.53
N THR A 277 -0.92 -11.47 -5.30
CA THR A 277 -1.78 -10.58 -6.08
C THR A 277 -2.57 -9.70 -5.13
N PRO A 278 -2.49 -8.36 -5.24
CA PRO A 278 -3.32 -7.47 -4.45
C PRO A 278 -4.79 -7.68 -4.83
N VAL A 279 -5.69 -7.38 -3.90
CA VAL A 279 -7.13 -7.48 -4.12
C VAL A 279 -7.59 -6.38 -5.07
N ASP A 280 -7.08 -5.16 -4.89
CA ASP A 280 -7.32 -4.04 -5.77
C ASP A 280 -6.02 -3.53 -6.36
N LEU A 281 -6.00 -3.36 -7.69
CA LEU A 281 -4.90 -2.72 -8.38
C LEU A 281 -5.04 -1.20 -8.27
N THR A 282 -4.07 -0.56 -7.63
CA THR A 282 -3.99 0.90 -7.58
C THR A 282 -3.36 1.45 -8.86
N VAL A 283 -4.17 2.16 -9.65
CA VAL A 283 -3.73 2.81 -10.90
C VAL A 283 -3.67 4.32 -10.68
N LEU A 284 -2.52 4.93 -10.96
CA LEU A 284 -2.33 6.39 -10.91
C LEU A 284 -2.91 7.02 -9.64
N HIS A 285 -2.43 6.58 -8.48
CA HIS A 285 -2.89 7.06 -7.19
C HIS A 285 -2.82 8.60 -7.12
N PHE A 286 -3.89 9.20 -6.59
CA PHE A 286 -3.97 10.65 -6.40
C PHE A 286 -3.45 11.01 -5.00
N PRO A 287 -2.42 11.86 -4.88
CA PRO A 287 -1.78 12.15 -3.60
C PRO A 287 -2.69 12.85 -2.59
N TRP A 288 -3.85 13.38 -3.00
CA TRP A 288 -4.77 14.15 -2.15
C TRP A 288 -5.92 13.33 -1.55
N HIS A 289 -6.05 12.04 -1.88
CA HIS A 289 -7.16 11.21 -1.41
C HIS A 289 -6.85 10.38 -0.15
N ASP A 290 -5.57 10.12 0.14
CA ASP A 290 -5.15 9.40 1.34
C ASP A 290 -4.24 10.26 2.23
N ASP A 291 -3.75 9.69 3.34
CA ASP A 291 -2.92 10.28 4.41
C ASP A 291 -1.66 11.03 3.93
N PHE A 292 -1.83 12.11 3.16
CA PHE A 292 -0.76 12.92 2.59
C PHE A 292 0.07 13.56 3.70
N GLN A 293 1.35 13.23 3.72
CA GLN A 293 2.30 13.77 4.68
C GLN A 293 3.48 14.40 3.95
N TRP A 294 3.70 15.69 4.19
CA TRP A 294 4.88 16.42 3.77
C TRP A 294 6.11 15.92 4.55
N ASN A 295 6.65 14.79 4.15
CA ASN A 295 7.80 14.16 4.79
C ASN A 295 9.03 14.18 3.86
N ARG A 296 10.18 13.79 4.40
CA ARG A 296 11.43 13.75 3.61
C ARG A 296 11.33 12.81 2.40
N SER A 297 10.61 11.69 2.53
CA SER A 297 10.43 10.73 1.42
C SER A 297 9.70 11.39 0.25
N PHE A 298 8.59 12.07 0.52
CA PHE A 298 7.82 12.79 -0.49
C PHE A 298 8.69 13.76 -1.30
N PHE A 299 9.50 14.59 -0.62
CA PHE A 299 10.39 15.52 -1.32
C PHE A 299 11.51 14.81 -2.08
N GLN A 300 12.00 13.67 -1.58
CA GLN A 300 12.97 12.85 -2.30
C GLN A 300 12.36 12.30 -3.60
N ASP A 301 11.15 11.75 -3.55
CA ASP A 301 10.46 11.18 -4.71
C ASP A 301 10.21 12.24 -5.79
N VAL A 302 9.68 13.41 -5.38
CA VAL A 302 9.51 14.57 -6.27
C VAL A 302 10.84 14.98 -6.91
N THR A 303 11.91 15.07 -6.13
CA THR A 303 13.23 15.48 -6.63
C THR A 303 13.80 14.46 -7.60
N ILE A 304 13.70 13.16 -7.30
CA ILE A 304 14.21 12.07 -8.14
C ILE A 304 13.47 12.04 -9.48
N ASN A 305 12.15 12.15 -9.46
CA ASN A 305 11.32 12.13 -10.68
C ASN A 305 11.63 13.34 -11.59
N ILE A 306 11.69 14.55 -11.03
CA ILE A 306 12.09 15.75 -11.81
C ILE A 306 13.51 15.59 -12.35
N ALA A 307 14.49 15.24 -11.50
CA ALA A 307 15.89 15.14 -11.89
C ALA A 307 16.13 14.05 -12.94
N GLY A 308 15.43 12.91 -12.84
CA GLY A 308 15.53 11.79 -13.76
C GLY A 308 15.04 12.13 -15.18
N PHE A 309 14.04 13.01 -15.31
CA PHE A 309 13.51 13.43 -16.62
C PHE A 309 14.23 14.64 -17.24
N ILE A 310 15.11 15.34 -16.51
CA ILE A 310 15.92 16.44 -17.09
C ILE A 310 16.80 15.95 -18.26
N PRO A 311 17.60 14.85 -18.12
CA PRO A 311 18.36 14.30 -19.24
C PRO A 311 17.47 13.89 -20.41
N PHE A 312 16.31 13.29 -20.14
CA PHE A 312 15.34 12.92 -21.17
C PHE A 312 14.95 14.14 -22.01
N GLY A 313 14.50 15.22 -21.36
CA GLY A 313 14.10 16.45 -22.04
C GLY A 313 15.25 17.09 -22.82
N PHE A 314 16.45 17.12 -22.23
CA PHE A 314 17.64 17.72 -22.83
C PHE A 314 18.06 17.02 -24.13
N PHE A 315 18.21 15.69 -24.09
CA PHE A 315 18.69 14.93 -25.25
C PHE A 315 17.62 14.77 -26.32
N CYS A 316 16.33 14.69 -25.95
CA CYS A 316 15.22 14.73 -26.91
C CYS A 316 15.23 16.06 -27.69
N ALA A 317 15.33 17.19 -26.98
CA ALA A 317 15.41 18.50 -27.61
C ALA A 317 16.62 18.63 -28.55
N GLY A 318 17.78 18.11 -28.13
CA GLY A 318 18.99 18.10 -28.95
C GLY A 318 18.85 17.26 -30.21
N LEU A 319 18.25 16.06 -30.11
CA LEU A 319 17.95 15.20 -31.26
C LEU A 319 17.06 15.95 -32.27
N MET A 320 15.96 16.53 -31.80
CA MET A 320 15.02 17.27 -32.64
C MET A 320 15.66 18.49 -33.30
N MET A 321 16.41 19.30 -32.56
CA MET A 321 17.06 20.49 -33.11
C MET A 321 18.13 20.15 -34.15
N LYS A 322 18.81 19.01 -34.02
CA LYS A 322 19.78 18.55 -35.03
C LYS A 322 19.13 18.06 -36.33
N THR A 323 17.85 17.64 -36.31
CA THR A 323 17.12 17.34 -37.55
C THR A 323 16.78 18.59 -38.38
N ARG A 324 16.89 19.80 -37.79
CA ARG A 324 16.53 21.10 -38.41
C ARG A 324 15.11 21.20 -38.97
N ARG A 325 14.22 20.28 -38.61
CA ARG A 325 12.83 20.25 -39.11
C ARG A 325 11.84 21.04 -38.25
N PHE A 326 12.20 21.34 -37.01
CA PHE A 326 11.27 21.87 -36.02
C PHE A 326 11.69 23.25 -35.51
N ARG A 327 10.70 24.13 -35.30
CA ARG A 327 10.87 25.37 -34.54
C ARG A 327 11.03 25.05 -33.05
N MET A 328 11.71 25.90 -32.29
CA MET A 328 11.91 25.67 -30.84
C MET A 328 10.58 25.43 -30.09
N SER A 329 9.51 26.18 -30.38
CA SER A 329 8.21 25.95 -29.74
C SER A 329 7.65 24.55 -29.98
N ALA A 330 7.81 24.00 -31.18
CA ALA A 330 7.44 22.62 -31.49
C ALA A 330 8.33 21.62 -30.74
N VAL A 331 9.62 21.91 -30.55
CA VAL A 331 10.54 21.08 -29.75
C VAL A 331 10.10 21.02 -28.29
N TYR A 332 9.71 22.15 -27.68
CA TYR A 332 9.14 22.17 -26.33
C TYR A 332 7.89 21.28 -26.23
N MET A 333 6.93 21.50 -27.12
CA MET A 333 5.65 20.78 -27.09
C MET A 333 5.86 19.27 -27.27
N ILE A 334 6.61 18.86 -28.30
CA ILE A 334 6.83 17.45 -28.62
C ILE A 334 7.64 16.76 -27.51
N THR A 335 8.67 17.41 -26.97
CA THR A 335 9.49 16.81 -25.89
C THR A 335 8.68 16.59 -24.62
N VAL A 336 7.88 17.58 -24.21
CA VAL A 336 7.04 17.47 -23.01
C VAL A 336 5.94 16.42 -23.22
N LEU A 337 5.26 16.45 -24.38
CA LEU A 337 4.23 15.44 -24.70
C LEU A 337 4.82 14.04 -24.74
N PHE A 338 5.99 13.86 -25.35
CA PHE A 338 6.67 12.57 -25.39
C PHE A 338 7.11 12.12 -23.99
N GLY A 339 7.56 13.04 -23.15
CA GLY A 339 7.87 12.76 -21.74
C GLY A 339 6.64 12.30 -20.95
N ILE A 340 5.49 12.95 -21.14
CA ILE A 340 4.21 12.55 -20.52
C ILE A 340 3.81 11.15 -21.00
N VAL A 341 3.81 10.89 -22.31
CA VAL A 341 3.43 9.58 -22.86
C VAL A 341 4.38 8.49 -22.38
N PHE A 342 5.68 8.76 -22.36
CA PHE A 342 6.69 7.81 -21.89
C PHE A 342 6.56 7.52 -20.39
N SER A 343 6.36 8.55 -19.57
CA SER A 343 6.10 8.39 -18.14
C SER A 343 4.80 7.63 -17.89
N LEU A 344 3.72 7.95 -18.61
CA LEU A 344 2.44 7.24 -18.49
C LEU A 344 2.59 5.75 -18.86
N ALA A 345 3.39 5.43 -19.89
CA ALA A 345 3.65 4.05 -20.25
C ALA A 345 4.38 3.30 -19.12
N ILE A 346 5.37 3.93 -18.46
CA ILE A 346 6.05 3.35 -17.29
C ILE A 346 5.06 3.11 -16.15
N GLU A 347 4.26 4.13 -15.81
CA GLU A 347 3.24 4.05 -14.75
C GLU A 347 2.25 2.90 -14.99
N LEU A 348 1.73 2.77 -16.22
CA LEU A 348 0.80 1.70 -16.58
C LEU A 348 1.45 0.31 -16.52
N LEU A 349 2.75 0.20 -16.83
CA LEU A 349 3.48 -1.06 -16.67
C LEU A 349 3.73 -1.40 -15.19
N GLN A 350 3.94 -0.39 -14.34
CA GLN A 350 4.13 -0.57 -12.90
C GLN A 350 2.87 -1.05 -12.17
N VAL A 351 1.67 -0.80 -12.71
CA VAL A 351 0.42 -1.39 -12.18
C VAL A 351 0.50 -2.91 -12.06
N TYR A 352 1.25 -3.57 -12.96
CA TYR A 352 1.44 -5.02 -12.95
C TYR A 352 2.61 -5.49 -12.09
N LEU A 353 3.32 -4.57 -11.42
CA LEU A 353 4.37 -4.86 -10.44
C LEU A 353 3.77 -4.66 -9.05
N PRO A 354 3.33 -5.73 -8.36
CA PRO A 354 2.62 -5.62 -7.08
C PRO A 354 3.42 -4.92 -5.96
N THR A 355 4.73 -4.75 -6.17
CA THR A 355 5.67 -4.13 -5.23
C THR A 355 5.89 -2.64 -5.51
N ARG A 356 5.20 -2.06 -6.50
CA ARG A 356 5.32 -0.65 -6.92
C ARG A 356 3.96 0.01 -6.91
N ASP A 357 3.95 1.26 -6.46
CA ASP A 357 2.77 2.11 -6.56
C ASP A 357 2.87 2.94 -7.85
N SER A 358 1.77 3.03 -8.60
CA SER A 358 1.64 3.98 -9.70
C SER A 358 1.08 5.31 -9.17
N SER A 359 1.65 6.43 -9.61
CA SER A 359 1.42 7.77 -9.05
C SER A 359 1.19 8.81 -10.14
N LEU A 360 0.09 9.57 -10.02
CA LEU A 360 -0.12 10.73 -10.91
C LEU A 360 0.89 11.85 -10.65
N LEU A 361 1.39 11.97 -9.41
CA LEU A 361 2.38 12.98 -9.07
C LEU A 361 3.69 12.74 -9.82
N ASP A 362 4.06 11.49 -10.02
CA ASP A 362 5.26 11.07 -10.72
C ASP A 362 5.17 11.50 -12.18
N LEU A 363 4.01 11.29 -12.82
CA LEU A 363 3.71 11.79 -14.16
C LEU A 363 3.90 13.32 -14.27
N ILE A 364 3.40 14.08 -13.29
CA ILE A 364 3.54 15.54 -13.26
C ILE A 364 5.01 15.94 -13.08
N CYS A 365 5.72 15.33 -12.13
CA CYS A 365 7.13 15.60 -11.85
C CYS A 365 8.01 15.29 -13.07
N ASN A 366 7.74 14.18 -13.76
CA ASN A 366 8.42 13.75 -14.96
C ASN A 366 8.19 14.73 -16.12
N ALA A 367 6.97 15.25 -16.28
CA ALA A 367 6.67 16.30 -17.26
C ALA A 367 7.44 17.60 -16.97
N VAL A 368 7.52 18.01 -15.70
CA VAL A 368 8.32 19.17 -15.27
C VAL A 368 9.81 18.95 -15.54
N GLY A 369 10.34 17.77 -15.24
CA GLY A 369 11.72 17.39 -15.55
C GLY A 369 12.02 17.48 -17.04
N ALA A 370 11.13 16.95 -17.89
CA ALA A 370 11.26 17.03 -19.35
C ALA A 370 11.29 18.50 -19.82
N LEU A 371 10.39 19.34 -19.30
CA LEU A 371 10.36 20.77 -19.60
C LEU A 371 11.67 21.47 -19.22
N LEU A 372 12.17 21.23 -18.00
CA LEU A 372 13.44 21.78 -17.53
C LEU A 372 14.62 21.34 -18.41
N GLY A 373 14.63 20.08 -18.83
CA GLY A 373 15.61 19.56 -19.79
C GLY A 373 15.66 20.34 -21.10
N VAL A 374 14.49 20.63 -21.70
CA VAL A 374 14.40 21.45 -22.91
C VAL A 374 14.86 22.89 -22.66
N ILE A 375 14.49 23.48 -21.52
CA ILE A 375 14.93 24.84 -21.15
C ILE A 375 16.45 24.92 -21.05
N ILE A 376 17.08 23.95 -20.40
CA ILE A 376 18.54 23.88 -20.24
C ILE A 376 19.20 23.74 -21.62
N PHE A 377 18.70 22.83 -22.46
CA PHE A 377 19.22 22.66 -23.83
C PHE A 377 19.14 23.95 -24.64
N HIS A 378 17.98 24.62 -24.61
CA HIS A 378 17.76 25.87 -25.32
C HIS A 378 18.69 26.98 -24.81
N ALA A 379 18.85 27.11 -23.49
CA ALA A 379 19.73 28.12 -22.90
C ALA A 379 21.19 27.93 -23.34
N ILE A 380 21.69 26.68 -23.38
CA ILE A 380 23.03 26.36 -23.88
C ILE A 380 23.15 26.70 -25.38
N LEU A 381 22.13 26.34 -26.17
CA LEU A 381 22.12 26.64 -27.60
C LEU A 381 22.15 28.16 -27.85
N SER A 382 21.34 28.95 -27.15
CA SER A 382 21.29 30.40 -27.29
C SER A 382 22.58 31.08 -26.82
N ALA A 383 23.19 30.62 -25.73
CA ALA A 383 24.48 31.14 -25.26
C ALA A 383 25.60 30.92 -26.30
N SER A 384 25.56 29.81 -27.03
CA SER A 384 26.53 29.48 -28.08
C SER A 384 26.38 30.26 -29.39
N GLN A 385 25.28 31.00 -29.57
CA GLN A 385 25.00 31.82 -30.77
C GLN A 385 25.41 33.29 -30.61
N VAL A 386 25.78 33.73 -29.41
CA VAL A 386 26.24 35.12 -29.17
C VAL A 386 27.70 35.23 -29.62
N PRO A 387 28.05 36.10 -30.60
CA PRO A 387 29.44 36.32 -30.98
C PRO A 387 30.23 36.81 -29.76
N GLN A 388 31.36 36.17 -29.45
CA GLN A 388 32.30 36.76 -28.50
C GLN A 388 32.81 38.06 -29.14
N ARG A 389 32.46 39.21 -28.55
CA ARG A 389 33.15 40.46 -28.87
C ARG A 389 34.57 40.29 -28.36
N GLU A 390 35.51 40.09 -29.27
CA GLU A 390 36.93 40.27 -28.98
C GLU A 390 37.12 41.72 -28.53
N TYR A 391 37.71 41.90 -27.35
CA TYR A 391 38.08 43.20 -26.78
C TYR A 391 39.53 43.51 -27.14
#